data_AF-A0A948CCK1-F1
#
_entry.id   AF-A0A948CCK1-F1
#
_cell.length_a   1.000
_cell.length_b   1.000
_cell.length_c   1.000
_cell.angle_alpha   90.00
_cell.angle_beta   90.00
_cell.angle_gamma   90.00
#
_symmetry.space_group_name_H-M   'P 1'
#
loop_
_entity.id
_entity.type
_entity.pdbx_description
1 polymer ?
#
loop_
_entity_poly.entity_id
_entity_poly.type
_entity_poly.pdbx_seq_one_letter_code
_entity_poly.pdbx_strand_id
1 'polypeptide(L)'
;MPTFEDVTREHVLLTLQEYDGLGATRFLEGYRFAAAPEYVLWHEGRSYDSKAVLGVAQRFVTGAAASSSSFSGGHDGAAKVLRNLDFEVSGTDTDGHWQDVSDVGQEESRVAWSAAARDVLLGVAGRYGSVVTTKDLAVEVQRLTGIRSTQLAHYWIGDVLARVAAECDRRGEPLLPALCVNGSGSVGEAYAVAVRAGGGEAPDAPDTHAAVERLACHRYFEAADLPADGGHPALTATLQRSRDRERRLRQADVPIATCSRCNMAIPNTGLCDNCD
;
A
#
# COMPACT_ATOMS: atom_id res chain seq x y z
N MET A 1 -10.54 -14.25 -36.93
CA MET A 1 -10.88 -13.02 -36.19
C MET A 1 -9.80 -12.81 -35.16
N PRO A 2 -9.31 -11.58 -34.93
CA PRO A 2 -8.28 -11.35 -33.92
C PRO A 2 -8.81 -11.77 -32.56
N THR A 3 -8.04 -12.57 -31.82
CA THR A 3 -8.40 -13.07 -30.50
C THR A 3 -7.53 -12.36 -29.45
N PHE A 4 -7.73 -12.67 -28.17
CA PHE A 4 -6.80 -12.21 -27.13
C PHE A 4 -5.37 -12.75 -27.31
N GLU A 5 -5.16 -13.75 -28.16
CA GLU A 5 -3.84 -14.36 -28.43
C GLU A 5 -2.93 -13.46 -29.27
N ASP A 6 -3.48 -12.46 -29.98
CA ASP A 6 -2.70 -11.48 -30.73
C ASP A 6 -2.20 -10.31 -29.84
N VAL A 7 -2.59 -10.29 -28.56
CA VAL A 7 -2.09 -9.29 -27.60
C VAL A 7 -0.65 -9.60 -27.23
N THR A 8 0.23 -8.61 -27.35
CA THR A 8 1.65 -8.74 -27.00
C THR A 8 1.93 -8.17 -25.61
N ARG A 9 3.12 -8.49 -25.07
CA ARG A 9 3.61 -7.93 -23.80
C ARG A 9 3.65 -6.40 -23.82
N GLU A 10 4.02 -5.80 -24.95
CA GLU A 10 4.07 -4.34 -25.14
C GLU A 10 2.68 -3.69 -25.01
N HIS A 11 1.64 -4.31 -25.59
CA HIS A 11 0.27 -3.82 -25.45
C HIS A 11 -0.17 -3.78 -23.99
N VAL A 12 0.20 -4.81 -23.21
CA VAL A 12 -0.10 -4.87 -21.77
C VAL A 12 0.63 -3.75 -21.03
N LEU A 13 1.94 -3.55 -21.27
CA LEU A 13 2.71 -2.48 -20.60
C LEU A 13 2.13 -1.08 -20.88
N LEU A 14 1.73 -0.80 -22.13
CA LEU A 14 1.08 0.46 -22.47
C LEU A 14 -0.25 0.64 -21.73
N THR A 15 -1.00 -0.44 -21.54
CA THR A 15 -2.23 -0.41 -20.73
C THR A 15 -1.94 -0.19 -19.25
N LEU A 16 -0.88 -0.78 -18.69
CA LEU A 16 -0.47 -0.53 -17.30
C LEU A 16 -0.07 0.94 -17.07
N GLN A 17 0.63 1.55 -18.03
CA GLN A 17 0.99 2.97 -17.98
C GLN A 17 -0.26 3.87 -17.95
N GLU A 18 -1.28 3.55 -18.75
CA GLU A 18 -2.56 4.26 -18.70
C GLU A 18 -3.29 4.02 -17.38
N TYR A 19 -3.29 2.78 -16.89
CA TYR A 19 -3.88 2.42 -15.59
C TYR A 19 -3.26 3.24 -14.47
N ASP A 20 -1.94 3.37 -14.46
CA ASP A 20 -1.20 4.19 -13.49
C ASP A 20 -1.53 5.69 -13.61
N GLY A 21 -1.67 6.19 -14.84
CA GLY A 21 -2.01 7.60 -15.09
C GLY A 21 -3.43 7.98 -14.68
N LEU A 22 -4.41 7.08 -14.86
CA LEU A 22 -5.81 7.32 -14.51
C LEU A 22 -6.13 6.95 -13.05
N GLY A 23 -5.46 5.95 -12.50
CA GLY A 23 -5.77 5.29 -11.24
C GLY A 23 -6.90 4.26 -11.37
N ALA A 24 -6.88 3.27 -10.46
CA ALA A 24 -7.73 2.08 -10.53
C ALA A 24 -9.23 2.36 -10.72
N THR A 25 -9.81 3.23 -9.89
CA THR A 25 -11.26 3.53 -9.94
C THR A 25 -11.67 4.11 -11.30
N ARG A 26 -10.94 5.13 -11.79
CA ARG A 26 -11.29 5.81 -13.04
C ARG A 26 -11.05 4.92 -14.25
N PHE A 27 -10.00 4.10 -14.22
CA PHE A 27 -9.73 3.13 -15.27
C PHE A 27 -10.88 2.12 -15.39
N LEU A 28 -11.28 1.52 -14.26
CA LEU A 28 -12.35 0.53 -14.23
C LEU A 28 -13.70 1.13 -14.63
N GLU A 29 -14.06 2.30 -14.11
CA GLU A 29 -15.31 2.99 -14.48
C GLU A 29 -15.33 3.40 -15.96
N GLY A 30 -14.23 3.98 -16.45
CA GLY A 30 -14.10 4.43 -17.84
C GLY A 30 -14.25 3.31 -18.85
N TYR A 31 -13.70 2.13 -18.53
CA TYR A 31 -13.78 0.93 -19.37
C TYR A 31 -14.90 -0.04 -18.98
N ARG A 32 -15.74 0.32 -17.99
CA ARG A 32 -16.89 -0.45 -17.52
C ARG A 32 -16.54 -1.85 -17.00
N PHE A 33 -15.43 -1.96 -16.28
CA PHE A 33 -15.07 -3.15 -15.51
C PHE A 33 -15.51 -3.01 -14.05
N ALA A 34 -15.89 -4.13 -13.43
CA ALA A 34 -16.26 -4.16 -12.02
C ALA A 34 -14.99 -4.20 -11.14
N ALA A 35 -15.03 -3.53 -9.98
CA ALA A 35 -13.93 -3.52 -9.02
C ALA A 35 -13.95 -4.78 -8.14
N ALA A 36 -13.60 -5.93 -8.71
CA ALA A 36 -13.41 -7.19 -7.99
C ALA A 36 -12.62 -8.20 -8.85
N PRO A 37 -11.30 -8.02 -9.06
CA PRO A 37 -10.52 -8.94 -9.86
C PRO A 37 -10.43 -10.31 -9.18
N GLU A 38 -11.00 -11.32 -9.83
CA GLU A 38 -10.76 -12.73 -9.52
C GLU A 38 -9.28 -13.12 -9.78
N TYR A 39 -8.65 -12.42 -10.71
CA TYR A 39 -7.23 -12.55 -11.06
C TYR A 39 -6.55 -11.18 -11.00
N VAL A 40 -5.43 -11.09 -10.28
CA VAL A 40 -4.61 -9.90 -10.11
C VAL A 40 -3.30 -10.07 -10.88
N LEU A 41 -3.01 -9.13 -11.77
CA LEU A 41 -1.72 -9.02 -12.44
C LEU A 41 -0.77 -8.19 -11.58
N TRP A 42 0.47 -8.66 -11.45
CA TRP A 42 1.55 -7.98 -10.75
C TRP A 42 2.62 -7.50 -11.73
N HIS A 43 3.04 -6.24 -11.57
CA HIS A 43 4.12 -5.66 -12.34
C HIS A 43 4.80 -4.55 -11.53
N GLU A 44 6.13 -4.59 -11.43
CA GLU A 44 6.96 -3.59 -10.73
C GLU A 44 6.47 -3.23 -9.30
N GLY A 45 6.00 -4.24 -8.55
CA GLY A 45 5.52 -4.08 -7.18
C GLY A 45 4.11 -3.48 -7.07
N ARG A 46 3.36 -3.39 -8.17
CA ARG A 46 1.97 -2.91 -8.21
C ARG A 46 1.03 -4.01 -8.67
N SER A 47 -0.22 -3.92 -8.20
CA SER A 47 -1.31 -4.85 -8.52
C SER A 47 -2.33 -4.22 -9.47
N TYR A 48 -2.81 -5.00 -10.43
CA TYR A 48 -3.76 -4.57 -11.45
C TYR A 48 -4.87 -5.60 -11.66
N ASP A 49 -6.05 -5.15 -12.09
CA ASP A 49 -7.14 -6.06 -12.49
C ASP A 49 -6.78 -6.73 -13.82
N SER A 50 -6.49 -8.03 -13.78
CA SER A 50 -5.98 -8.75 -14.95
C SER A 50 -6.97 -8.80 -16.12
N LYS A 51 -8.29 -8.83 -15.84
CA LYS A 51 -9.33 -8.90 -16.86
C LYS A 51 -9.52 -7.55 -17.52
N ALA A 52 -9.51 -6.47 -16.73
CA ALA A 52 -9.56 -5.12 -17.23
C ALA A 52 -8.33 -4.77 -18.07
N VAL A 53 -7.14 -5.13 -17.58
CA VAL A 53 -5.88 -4.90 -18.30
C VAL A 53 -5.88 -5.60 -19.65
N LEU A 54 -6.18 -6.91 -19.70
CA LEU A 54 -6.18 -7.63 -20.98
C LEU A 54 -7.30 -7.14 -21.93
N GLY A 55 -8.48 -6.84 -21.38
CA GLY A 55 -9.60 -6.33 -22.17
C GLY A 55 -9.28 -4.99 -22.85
N VAL A 56 -8.62 -4.08 -22.14
CA VAL A 56 -8.18 -2.80 -22.71
C VAL A 56 -7.00 -2.97 -23.67
N ALA A 57 -6.04 -3.85 -23.36
CA ALA A 57 -4.90 -4.14 -24.23
C ALA A 57 -5.33 -4.67 -25.61
N GLN A 58 -6.48 -5.35 -25.71
CA GLN A 58 -7.02 -5.82 -26.99
C GLN A 58 -7.25 -4.68 -28.01
N ARG A 59 -7.49 -3.44 -27.55
CA ARG A 59 -7.73 -2.30 -28.46
C ARG A 59 -6.56 -2.03 -29.40
N PHE A 60 -5.33 -2.40 -29.02
CA PHE A 60 -4.14 -2.23 -29.87
C PHE A 60 -4.13 -3.21 -31.04
N VAL A 61 -4.91 -4.29 -30.97
CA VAL A 61 -5.07 -5.29 -32.01
C VAL A 61 -6.33 -5.03 -32.84
N THR A 62 -7.46 -4.77 -32.19
CA THR A 62 -8.79 -4.72 -32.83
C THR A 62 -9.32 -3.31 -33.08
N GLY A 63 -8.66 -2.28 -32.52
CA GLY A 63 -9.14 -0.90 -32.51
C GLY A 63 -10.19 -0.59 -31.44
N ALA A 64 -10.65 -1.58 -30.66
CA ALA A 64 -11.65 -1.38 -29.59
C ALA A 64 -11.32 -2.22 -28.34
N ALA A 65 -11.55 -1.65 -27.16
CA ALA A 65 -11.40 -2.39 -25.90
C ALA A 65 -12.51 -3.44 -25.75
N ALA A 66 -12.14 -4.63 -25.27
CA ALA A 66 -13.11 -5.66 -24.90
C ALA A 66 -13.84 -5.25 -23.62
N SER A 67 -15.12 -5.62 -23.52
CA SER A 67 -15.86 -5.54 -22.26
C SER A 67 -15.73 -6.83 -21.47
N SER A 68 -16.18 -6.82 -20.22
CA SER A 68 -16.22 -7.99 -19.35
C SER A 68 -16.99 -9.19 -19.94
N SER A 69 -17.96 -8.94 -20.82
CA SER A 69 -18.77 -9.95 -21.52
C SER A 69 -18.09 -10.57 -22.74
N SER A 70 -16.99 -9.99 -23.24
CA SER A 70 -16.24 -10.51 -24.39
C SER A 70 -15.39 -11.75 -24.08
N PHE A 71 -15.29 -12.12 -22.81
CA PHE A 71 -14.56 -13.30 -22.35
C PHE A 71 -15.50 -14.52 -22.30
N SER A 72 -15.78 -15.12 -23.46
CA SER A 72 -16.59 -16.34 -23.57
C SER A 72 -15.73 -17.59 -23.35
N GLY A 73 -15.44 -17.92 -22.09
CA GLY A 73 -14.62 -19.10 -21.75
C GLY A 73 -14.25 -19.31 -20.28
N GLY A 74 -14.93 -18.64 -19.34
CA GLY A 74 -14.54 -18.65 -17.92
C GLY A 74 -13.47 -17.61 -17.59
N HIS A 75 -13.21 -17.44 -16.29
CA HIS A 75 -12.40 -16.37 -15.72
C HIS A 75 -10.88 -16.55 -15.97
N ASP A 76 -10.46 -17.76 -16.34
CA ASP A 76 -9.04 -18.16 -16.51
C ASP A 76 -8.41 -17.63 -17.81
N GLY A 77 -9.24 -17.23 -18.79
CA GLY A 77 -8.76 -16.85 -20.12
C GLY A 77 -7.80 -15.66 -20.09
N ALA A 78 -8.07 -14.66 -19.25
CA ALA A 78 -7.21 -13.49 -19.16
C ALA A 78 -5.88 -13.79 -18.46
N ALA A 79 -5.94 -14.53 -17.35
CA ALA A 79 -4.75 -14.91 -16.60
C ALA A 79 -3.81 -15.79 -17.42
N LYS A 80 -4.35 -16.75 -18.19
CA LYS A 80 -3.54 -17.62 -19.05
C LYS A 80 -2.78 -16.83 -20.12
N VAL A 81 -3.45 -15.91 -20.80
CA VAL A 81 -2.81 -15.07 -21.83
C VAL A 81 -1.71 -14.22 -21.21
N LEU A 82 -1.99 -13.57 -20.08
CA LEU A 82 -1.02 -12.71 -19.40
C LEU A 82 0.18 -13.50 -18.86
N ARG A 83 -0.02 -14.70 -18.32
CA ARG A 83 1.08 -15.60 -17.91
C ARG A 83 1.95 -16.02 -19.09
N ASN A 84 1.34 -16.33 -20.23
CA ASN A 84 2.08 -16.65 -21.47
C ASN A 84 2.89 -15.45 -22.00
N LEU A 85 2.58 -14.23 -21.56
CA LEU A 85 3.31 -13.00 -21.86
C LEU A 85 4.34 -12.65 -20.77
N ASP A 86 4.71 -13.60 -19.91
CA ASP A 86 5.64 -13.46 -18.79
C ASP A 86 5.23 -12.41 -17.75
N PHE A 87 3.92 -12.22 -17.53
CA PHE A 87 3.43 -11.49 -16.37
C PHE A 87 3.10 -12.43 -15.21
N GLU A 88 3.42 -11.98 -14.00
CA GLU A 88 2.98 -12.64 -12.79
C GLU A 88 1.48 -12.36 -12.59
N VAL A 89 0.64 -13.36 -12.83
CA VAL A 89 -0.80 -13.27 -12.56
C VAL A 89 -1.20 -14.25 -11.48
N SER A 90 -1.57 -13.68 -10.34
CA SER A 90 -2.11 -14.42 -9.21
C SER A 90 -3.63 -14.48 -9.33
N GLY A 91 -4.16 -15.68 -9.38
CA GLY A 91 -5.58 -15.94 -9.54
C GLY A 91 -6.25 -16.55 -8.34
N THR A 92 -7.54 -16.82 -8.45
CA THR A 92 -8.23 -17.91 -7.75
C THR A 92 -7.85 -19.30 -8.31
N ASP A 93 -6.53 -19.50 -8.46
CA ASP A 93 -5.74 -20.72 -8.72
C ASP A 93 -5.50 -21.28 -10.14
N THR A 94 -4.44 -22.09 -10.25
CA THR A 94 -4.23 -23.11 -11.31
C THR A 94 -3.97 -24.53 -10.76
N ASP A 95 -3.81 -24.73 -9.44
CA ASP A 95 -3.88 -26.06 -8.79
C ASP A 95 -5.19 -26.28 -8.00
N GLY A 96 -6.05 -25.26 -7.95
CA GLY A 96 -7.48 -25.35 -7.65
C GLY A 96 -7.92 -25.52 -6.20
N HIS A 97 -7.07 -25.25 -5.20
CA HIS A 97 -7.54 -25.30 -3.81
C HIS A 97 -6.94 -24.22 -2.91
N TRP A 98 -7.63 -23.07 -2.88
CA TRP A 98 -7.56 -22.14 -1.77
C TRP A 98 -8.22 -22.76 -0.55
N GLN A 99 -7.65 -22.53 0.61
CA GLN A 99 -8.32 -22.85 1.86
C GLN A 99 -8.86 -21.56 2.44
N ASP A 100 -10.16 -21.53 2.74
CA ASP A 100 -10.73 -20.42 3.48
C ASP A 100 -10.24 -20.48 4.94
N VAL A 101 -10.13 -19.34 5.62
CA VAL A 101 -9.80 -19.31 7.05
C VAL A 101 -10.74 -20.20 7.87
N SER A 102 -11.99 -20.41 7.43
CA SER A 102 -12.91 -21.35 8.09
C SER A 102 -12.50 -22.82 7.96
N ASP A 103 -11.76 -23.19 6.91
CA ASP A 103 -11.24 -24.55 6.68
C ASP A 103 -9.90 -24.78 7.39
N VAL A 104 -8.99 -23.79 7.34
CA VAL A 104 -7.67 -23.85 7.99
C VAL A 104 -7.74 -23.58 9.49
N GLY A 105 -8.71 -22.78 9.90
CA GLY A 105 -8.80 -22.24 11.25
C GLY A 105 -8.05 -20.92 11.40
N GLN A 106 -8.59 -20.05 12.25
CA GLN A 106 -8.09 -18.69 12.46
C GLN A 106 -6.62 -18.67 12.87
N GLU A 107 -6.22 -19.47 13.87
CA GLU A 107 -4.87 -19.44 14.44
C GLU A 107 -3.81 -19.87 13.42
N GLU A 108 -4.02 -20.99 12.75
CA GLU A 108 -3.11 -21.50 11.73
C GLU A 108 -2.97 -20.51 10.56
N SER A 109 -4.08 -19.90 10.15
CA SER A 109 -4.09 -18.80 9.17
C SER A 109 -3.25 -17.61 9.63
N ARG A 110 -3.35 -17.21 10.91
CA ARG A 110 -2.57 -16.07 11.45
C ARG A 110 -1.08 -16.38 11.50
N VAL A 111 -0.71 -17.60 11.88
CA VAL A 111 0.68 -18.05 11.88
C VAL A 111 1.24 -18.00 10.45
N ALA A 112 0.55 -18.59 9.48
CA ALA A 112 0.96 -18.59 8.09
C ALA A 112 1.09 -17.17 7.53
N TRP A 113 0.08 -16.32 7.74
CA TRP A 113 0.13 -14.93 7.29
C TRP A 113 1.24 -14.13 7.99
N SER A 114 1.56 -14.40 9.26
CA SER A 114 2.64 -13.70 9.97
C SER A 114 4.02 -14.05 9.42
N ALA A 115 4.25 -15.31 9.05
CA ALA A 115 5.48 -15.72 8.39
C ALA A 115 5.63 -15.02 7.03
N ALA A 116 4.59 -15.06 6.19
CA ALA A 116 4.58 -14.37 4.91
C ALA A 116 4.70 -12.83 5.05
N ALA A 117 4.05 -12.25 6.07
CA ALA A 117 4.13 -10.81 6.34
C ALA A 117 5.56 -10.38 6.64
N ARG A 118 6.30 -11.19 7.42
CA ARG A 118 7.70 -10.91 7.72
C ARG A 118 8.53 -10.87 6.45
N ASP A 119 8.37 -11.82 5.55
CA ASP A 119 9.12 -11.88 4.29
C ASP A 119 8.85 -10.65 3.41
N VAL A 120 7.59 -10.22 3.31
CA VAL A 120 7.22 -8.99 2.61
C VAL A 120 7.87 -7.77 3.26
N LEU A 121 7.81 -7.66 4.59
CA LEU A 121 8.38 -6.52 5.33
C LEU A 121 9.91 -6.48 5.23
N LEU A 122 10.58 -7.62 5.16
CA LEU A 122 12.02 -7.68 4.86
C LEU A 122 12.34 -7.14 3.46
N GLY A 123 11.53 -7.49 2.46
CA GLY A 123 11.65 -6.92 1.11
C GLY A 123 11.48 -5.40 1.12
N VAL A 124 10.54 -4.88 1.90
CA VAL A 124 10.34 -3.43 2.08
C VAL A 124 11.50 -2.78 2.82
N ALA A 125 12.06 -3.45 3.84
CA ALA A 125 13.21 -2.96 4.60
C ALA A 125 14.45 -2.80 3.71
N GLY A 126 14.60 -3.64 2.68
CA GLY A 126 15.71 -3.61 1.72
C GLY A 126 15.76 -2.39 0.79
N ARG A 127 14.77 -1.48 0.84
CA ARG A 127 14.77 -0.22 0.08
C ARG A 127 14.47 0.97 0.99
N TYR A 128 15.42 1.89 1.11
CA TYR A 128 15.38 3.05 1.98
C TYR A 128 14.15 3.93 1.72
N GLY A 129 13.42 4.25 2.79
CA GLY A 129 12.21 5.08 2.72
C GLY A 129 10.98 4.36 2.17
N SER A 130 11.08 3.05 1.85
CA SER A 130 9.94 2.27 1.39
C SER A 130 9.02 1.89 2.52
N VAL A 131 7.73 1.83 2.21
CA VAL A 131 6.66 1.36 3.10
C VAL A 131 5.66 0.55 2.28
N VAL A 132 4.93 -0.34 2.94
CA VAL A 132 3.82 -1.09 2.36
C VAL A 132 2.52 -0.64 3.00
N THR A 133 1.43 -0.60 2.24
CA THR A 133 0.13 -0.29 2.84
C THR A 133 -0.44 -1.52 3.54
N THR A 134 -1.25 -1.32 4.58
CA THR A 134 -1.99 -2.41 5.24
C THR A 134 -2.83 -3.21 4.24
N LYS A 135 -3.37 -2.55 3.22
CA LYS A 135 -4.14 -3.19 2.14
C LYS A 135 -3.25 -4.10 1.31
N ASP A 136 -2.11 -3.58 0.84
CA ASP A 136 -1.21 -4.34 -0.03
C ASP A 136 -0.58 -5.52 0.72
N LEU A 137 -0.18 -5.30 1.97
CA LEU A 137 0.31 -6.37 2.84
C LEU A 137 -0.76 -7.46 3.04
N ALA A 138 -2.01 -7.08 3.30
CA ALA A 138 -3.09 -8.04 3.49
C ALA A 138 -3.40 -8.86 2.23
N VAL A 139 -3.29 -8.26 1.05
CA VAL A 139 -3.42 -8.98 -0.23
C VAL A 139 -2.26 -9.96 -0.40
N GLU A 140 -1.05 -9.50 -0.12
CA GLU A 140 0.18 -10.23 -0.39
C GLU A 140 0.34 -11.45 0.53
N VAL A 141 0.05 -11.33 1.82
CA VAL A 141 0.16 -12.48 2.74
C VAL A 141 -0.85 -13.57 2.40
N GLN A 142 -2.07 -13.20 2.00
CA GLN A 142 -3.05 -14.18 1.54
C GLN A 142 -2.64 -14.81 0.20
N ARG A 143 -1.97 -14.06 -0.67
CA ARG A 143 -1.43 -14.55 -1.94
C ARG A 143 -0.31 -15.55 -1.72
N LEU A 144 0.68 -15.21 -0.90
CA LEU A 144 1.85 -16.03 -0.60
C LEU A 144 1.50 -17.32 0.14
N THR A 145 0.46 -17.29 0.98
CA THR A 145 0.08 -18.44 1.81
C THR A 145 -0.96 -19.37 1.19
N GLY A 146 -1.72 -18.93 0.18
CA GLY A 146 -2.84 -19.74 -0.30
C GLY A 146 -4.10 -19.66 0.60
N ILE A 147 -4.08 -18.84 1.66
CA ILE A 147 -5.16 -18.78 2.66
C ILE A 147 -5.93 -17.48 2.52
N ARG A 148 -7.25 -17.56 2.34
CA ARG A 148 -8.13 -16.40 2.09
C ARG A 148 -9.10 -16.13 3.23
N SER A 149 -9.41 -14.85 3.42
CA SER A 149 -10.51 -14.43 4.27
C SER A 149 -11.39 -13.40 3.57
N THR A 150 -12.70 -13.58 3.75
CA THR A 150 -13.72 -12.60 3.35
C THR A 150 -13.81 -11.43 4.35
N GLN A 151 -13.18 -11.54 5.52
CA GLN A 151 -13.12 -10.44 6.48
C GLN A 151 -12.19 -9.34 6.00
N LEU A 152 -12.62 -8.10 6.20
CA LEU A 152 -11.79 -6.92 5.94
C LEU A 152 -10.47 -6.99 6.74
N ALA A 153 -9.38 -6.58 6.08
CA ALA A 153 -8.02 -6.69 6.61
C ALA A 153 -7.86 -6.14 8.03
N HIS A 154 -8.55 -5.06 8.37
CA HIS A 154 -8.42 -4.41 9.68
C HIS A 154 -8.82 -5.30 10.86
N TYR A 155 -9.63 -6.35 10.64
CA TYR A 155 -10.00 -7.30 11.69
C TYR A 155 -8.87 -8.28 12.05
N TRP A 156 -7.88 -8.44 11.17
CA TRP A 156 -6.91 -9.52 11.31
C TRP A 156 -5.46 -9.09 11.17
N ILE A 157 -5.17 -8.10 10.33
CA ILE A 157 -3.79 -7.69 10.02
C ILE A 157 -3.04 -7.16 11.25
N GLY A 158 -3.74 -6.58 12.23
CA GLY A 158 -3.12 -6.10 13.47
C GLY A 158 -2.49 -7.23 14.29
N ASP A 159 -3.15 -8.39 14.36
CA ASP A 159 -2.62 -9.57 15.06
C ASP A 159 -1.45 -10.20 14.28
N VAL A 160 -1.55 -10.24 12.95
CA VAL A 160 -0.43 -10.66 12.08
C VAL A 160 0.80 -9.78 12.33
N LEU A 161 0.64 -8.46 12.36
CA LEU A 161 1.73 -7.51 12.64
C LEU A 161 2.27 -7.64 14.08
N ALA A 162 1.42 -7.92 15.06
CA ALA A 162 1.85 -8.16 16.44
C ALA A 162 2.70 -9.43 16.56
N ARG A 163 2.37 -10.50 15.82
CA ARG A 163 3.18 -11.72 15.76
C ARG A 163 4.54 -11.47 15.12
N VAL A 164 4.58 -10.67 14.03
CA VAL A 164 5.85 -10.25 13.42
C VAL A 164 6.68 -9.42 14.41
N ALA A 165 6.07 -8.52 15.17
CA ALA A 165 6.78 -7.76 16.20
C ALA A 165 7.41 -8.66 17.27
N ALA A 166 6.66 -9.63 17.79
CA ALA A 166 7.18 -10.59 18.76
C ALA A 166 8.32 -11.45 18.18
N GLU A 167 8.24 -11.80 16.88
CA GLU A 167 9.34 -12.45 16.18
C GLU A 167 10.60 -11.58 16.11
N CYS A 168 10.45 -10.28 15.83
CA CYS A 168 11.57 -9.34 15.77
C CYS A 168 12.28 -9.24 17.12
N ASP A 169 11.52 -9.08 18.22
CA ASP A 169 12.07 -9.03 19.58
C ASP A 169 12.86 -10.31 19.93
N ARG A 170 12.29 -11.49 19.66
CA ARG A 170 12.99 -12.77 19.87
C ARG A 170 14.29 -12.91 19.08
N ARG A 171 14.42 -12.19 17.96
CA ARG A 171 15.62 -12.19 17.10
C ARG A 171 16.59 -11.04 17.40
N GLY A 172 16.22 -10.10 18.28
CA GLY A 172 16.97 -8.86 18.47
C GLY A 172 16.96 -7.95 17.24
N GLU A 173 15.90 -8.02 16.43
CA GLU A 173 15.72 -7.23 15.21
C GLU A 173 14.86 -5.97 15.47
N PRO A 174 15.02 -4.89 14.68
CA PRO A 174 14.15 -3.72 14.77
C PRO A 174 12.69 -4.04 14.36
N LEU A 175 11.76 -3.16 14.72
CA LEU A 175 10.33 -3.42 14.60
C LEU A 175 9.83 -3.32 13.14
N LEU A 176 9.91 -4.41 12.38
CA LEU A 176 9.42 -4.50 11.00
C LEU A 176 7.99 -3.97 10.78
N PRO A 177 7.02 -4.15 11.69
CA PRO A 177 5.69 -3.54 11.57
C PRO A 177 5.66 -2.02 11.37
N ALA A 178 6.73 -1.28 11.72
CA ALA A 178 6.84 0.16 11.46
C ALA A 178 6.84 0.52 9.96
N LEU A 179 7.15 -0.45 9.08
CA LEU A 179 7.14 -0.31 7.62
C LEU A 179 5.73 -0.45 7.01
N CYS A 180 4.75 -0.91 7.79
CA CYS A 180 3.36 -1.02 7.35
C CYS A 180 2.56 0.23 7.75
N VAL A 181 1.89 0.86 6.79
CA VAL A 181 1.09 2.08 7.03
C VAL A 181 -0.31 1.98 6.44
N ASN A 182 -1.25 2.75 6.95
CA ASN A 182 -2.58 2.88 6.37
C ASN A 182 -2.58 3.81 5.13
N GLY A 183 -3.76 4.05 4.54
CA GLY A 183 -3.90 4.89 3.35
C GLY A 183 -3.50 6.36 3.53
N SER A 184 -3.43 6.88 4.76
CA SER A 184 -2.91 8.23 5.04
C SER A 184 -1.39 8.26 5.25
N GLY A 185 -0.72 7.10 5.17
CA GLY A 185 0.71 6.97 5.42
C GLY A 185 1.07 6.95 6.91
N SER A 186 0.09 6.84 7.80
CA SER A 186 0.29 6.69 9.25
C SER A 186 0.30 5.22 9.64
N VAL A 187 1.01 4.87 10.72
CA VAL A 187 0.95 3.51 11.29
C VAL A 187 -0.38 3.23 12.02
N GLY A 188 -1.13 4.28 12.36
CA GLY A 188 -2.44 4.17 13.00
C GLY A 188 -2.41 3.65 14.44
N GLU A 189 -3.60 3.54 15.05
CA GLU A 189 -3.76 3.16 16.47
C GLU A 189 -3.34 1.71 16.76
N ALA A 190 -3.56 0.81 15.81
CA ALA A 190 -3.19 -0.60 15.94
C ALA A 190 -1.67 -0.82 16.11
N TYR A 191 -0.84 0.16 15.74
CA TYR A 191 0.62 0.10 15.89
C TYR A 191 1.06 -0.08 17.35
N ALA A 192 0.34 0.53 18.30
CA ALA A 192 0.68 0.39 19.72
C ALA A 192 0.59 -1.07 20.20
N VAL A 193 -0.26 -1.90 19.57
CA VAL A 193 -0.35 -3.34 19.86
C VAL A 193 0.92 -4.05 19.40
N ALA A 194 1.40 -3.76 18.18
CA ALA A 194 2.65 -4.32 17.67
C ALA A 194 3.86 -3.90 18.50
N VAL A 195 3.97 -2.63 18.91
CA VAL A 195 5.06 -2.16 19.78
C VAL A 195 5.10 -2.95 21.08
N ARG A 196 3.95 -3.14 21.75
CA ARG A 196 3.85 -3.94 22.97
C ARG A 196 4.20 -5.41 22.76
N ALA A 197 3.79 -5.98 21.63
CA ALA A 197 4.11 -7.36 21.29
C ALA A 197 5.62 -7.56 21.02
N GLY A 198 6.32 -6.53 20.54
CA GLY A 198 7.78 -6.49 20.40
C GLY A 198 8.52 -6.03 21.67
N GLY A 199 7.92 -6.15 22.85
CA GLY A 199 8.56 -5.83 24.13
C GLY A 199 8.66 -4.34 24.49
N GLY A 200 8.14 -3.44 23.65
CA GLY A 200 8.17 -1.99 23.86
C GLY A 200 6.96 -1.43 24.60
N GLU A 201 7.02 -0.14 24.94
CA GLU A 201 5.89 0.62 25.49
C GLU A 201 5.15 1.37 24.37
N ALA A 202 3.83 1.53 24.51
CA ALA A 202 3.03 2.24 23.52
C ALA A 202 3.46 3.72 23.41
N PRO A 203 3.83 4.20 22.21
CA PRO A 203 4.35 5.55 22.05
C PRO A 203 3.23 6.61 22.04
N ASP A 204 3.47 7.75 22.70
CA ASP A 204 2.60 8.93 22.63
C ASP A 204 2.51 9.52 21.20
N ALA A 205 3.59 9.37 20.42
CA ALA A 205 3.68 9.81 19.03
C ALA A 205 3.98 8.62 18.09
N PRO A 206 2.98 7.80 17.73
CA PRO A 206 3.15 6.56 16.96
C PRO A 206 3.93 6.73 15.66
N ASP A 207 3.61 7.77 14.86
CA ASP A 207 4.28 7.97 13.57
C ASP A 207 5.74 8.43 13.72
N THR A 208 6.06 9.15 14.79
CA THR A 208 7.44 9.57 15.09
C THR A 208 8.26 8.38 15.57
N HIS A 209 7.69 7.56 16.46
CA HIS A 209 8.29 6.29 16.86
C HIS A 209 8.53 5.37 15.65
N ALA A 210 7.53 5.22 14.78
CA ALA A 210 7.65 4.43 13.56
C ALA A 210 8.71 4.98 12.60
N ALA A 211 8.92 6.30 12.53
CA ALA A 211 9.99 6.88 11.71
C ALA A 211 11.38 6.45 12.18
N VAL A 212 11.59 6.32 13.49
CA VAL A 212 12.84 5.83 14.07
C VAL A 212 13.01 4.34 13.79
N GLU A 213 11.97 3.54 14.05
CA GLU A 213 11.98 2.09 13.81
C GLU A 213 12.18 1.74 12.32
N ARG A 214 11.56 2.49 11.40
CA ARG A 214 11.78 2.30 9.95
C ARG A 214 13.24 2.53 9.57
N LEU A 215 13.86 3.60 10.08
CA LEU A 215 15.29 3.83 9.84
C LEU A 215 16.14 2.71 10.42
N ALA A 216 15.81 2.22 11.62
CA ALA A 216 16.49 1.09 12.23
C ALA A 216 16.37 -0.17 11.36
N CYS A 217 15.18 -0.46 10.80
CA CYS A 217 14.98 -1.55 9.85
C CYS A 217 15.86 -1.40 8.60
N HIS A 218 15.83 -0.24 7.94
CA HIS A 218 16.63 0.00 6.74
C HIS A 218 18.14 -0.12 6.99
N ARG A 219 18.62 0.29 8.17
CA ARG A 219 20.03 0.14 8.55
C ARG A 219 20.38 -1.31 8.87
N TYR A 220 19.57 -1.97 9.68
CA TYR A 220 19.82 -3.34 10.14
C TYR A 220 19.78 -4.35 9.00
N PHE A 221 18.84 -4.18 8.06
CA PHE A 221 18.69 -5.05 6.89
C PHE A 221 19.41 -4.51 5.64
N GLU A 222 20.34 -3.56 5.81
CA GLU A 222 21.26 -3.07 4.78
C GLU A 222 20.55 -2.66 3.46
N ALA A 223 19.61 -1.72 3.56
CA ALA A 223 18.87 -1.23 2.40
C ALA A 223 19.80 -0.79 1.25
N ALA A 224 19.50 -1.24 0.02
CA ALA A 224 20.40 -1.12 -1.13
C ALA A 224 20.72 0.34 -1.53
N ASP A 225 19.80 1.26 -1.22
CA ASP A 225 19.85 2.69 -1.51
C ASP A 225 19.98 3.54 -0.24
N LEU A 226 20.54 2.98 0.84
CA LEU A 226 20.82 3.71 2.08
C LEU A 226 21.85 4.84 1.81
N PRO A 227 21.56 6.09 2.25
CA PRO A 227 22.51 7.19 2.14
C PRO A 227 23.82 6.94 2.91
N ALA A 228 24.92 7.55 2.46
CA ALA A 228 26.23 7.39 3.11
C ALA A 228 26.28 7.89 4.56
N ASP A 229 25.41 8.83 4.95
CA ASP A 229 25.24 9.28 6.34
C ASP A 229 24.33 8.34 7.16
N GLY A 230 23.89 7.24 6.57
CA GLY A 230 23.00 6.26 7.15
C GLY A 230 21.53 6.70 7.21
N GLY A 231 21.15 7.82 6.60
CA GLY A 231 19.78 8.33 6.59
C GLY A 231 19.30 8.91 7.93
N HIS A 232 18.06 9.41 7.95
CA HIS A 232 17.46 10.06 9.11
C HIS A 232 15.99 9.66 9.28
N PRO A 233 15.45 9.67 10.52
CA PRO A 233 14.06 9.30 10.76
C PRO A 233 13.12 10.25 10.00
N ALA A 234 12.24 9.70 9.18
CA ALA A 234 11.29 10.47 8.38
C ALA A 234 9.87 9.91 8.46
N LEU A 235 8.90 10.82 8.47
CA LEU A 235 7.51 10.47 8.21
C LEU A 235 7.36 10.01 6.76
N THR A 236 6.33 9.23 6.47
CA THR A 236 6.01 8.89 5.08
C THR A 236 5.70 10.15 4.28
N ALA A 237 6.02 10.15 2.99
CA ALA A 237 5.77 11.32 2.13
C ALA A 237 4.30 11.75 2.14
N THR A 238 3.36 10.80 2.20
CA THR A 238 1.92 11.08 2.30
C THR A 238 1.56 11.77 3.61
N LEU A 239 2.04 11.25 4.74
CA LEU A 239 1.76 11.84 6.05
C LEU A 239 2.43 13.21 6.21
N GLN A 240 3.66 13.36 5.74
CA GLN A 240 4.38 14.64 5.76
C GLN A 240 3.61 15.72 4.98
N ARG A 241 3.17 15.40 3.75
CA ARG A 241 2.35 16.32 2.93
C ARG A 241 1.04 16.71 3.62
N SER A 242 0.38 15.76 4.29
CA SER A 242 -0.85 16.00 5.05
C SER A 242 -0.59 16.97 6.21
N ARG A 243 0.44 16.72 7.03
CA ARG A 243 0.82 17.59 8.16
C ARG A 243 1.24 18.99 7.72
N ASP A 244 2.01 19.10 6.64
CA ASP A 244 2.43 20.40 6.10
C ASP A 244 1.23 21.21 5.62
N ARG A 245 0.26 20.55 4.96
CA ARG A 245 -1.00 21.19 4.56
C ARG A 245 -1.78 21.68 5.75
N GLU A 246 -1.97 20.85 6.78
CA GLU A 246 -2.67 21.25 8.00
C GLU A 246 -1.99 22.41 8.72
N ARG A 247 -0.65 22.38 8.82
CA ARG A 247 0.12 23.47 9.42
C ARG A 247 -0.09 24.78 8.68
N ARG A 248 -0.09 24.76 7.34
CA ARG A 248 -0.36 25.95 6.52
C ARG A 248 -1.77 26.48 6.73
N LEU A 249 -2.78 25.59 6.81
CA LEU A 249 -4.16 25.98 7.08
C LEU A 249 -4.29 26.62 8.47
N ARG A 250 -3.76 25.98 9.51
CA ARG A 250 -3.76 26.54 10.88
C ARG A 250 -3.05 27.89 10.95
N GLN A 251 -1.95 28.05 10.21
CA GLN A 251 -1.23 29.32 10.13
C GLN A 251 -2.05 30.41 9.42
N ALA A 252 -2.81 30.05 8.38
CA ALA A 252 -3.70 30.98 7.70
C ALA A 252 -4.90 31.41 8.56
N ASP A 253 -5.36 30.53 9.46
CA ASP A 253 -6.47 30.80 10.38
C ASP A 253 -6.06 31.60 11.63
N VAL A 254 -4.75 31.88 11.84
CA VAL A 254 -4.30 32.71 12.96
C VAL A 254 -4.88 34.12 12.81
N PRO A 255 -5.73 34.59 13.74
CA PRO A 255 -6.31 35.92 13.64
C PRO A 255 -5.21 36.97 13.62
N ILE A 256 -5.27 37.86 12.62
CA ILE A 256 -4.41 39.03 12.58
C ILE A 256 -4.85 39.95 13.71
N ALA A 257 -3.97 40.24 14.66
CA ALA A 257 -4.25 41.22 15.70
C ALA A 257 -4.52 42.58 15.02
N THR A 258 -5.61 43.25 15.38
CA THR A 258 -5.98 44.56 14.81
C THR A 258 -5.94 45.64 15.90
N CYS A 259 -5.52 46.83 15.52
CA CYS A 259 -5.46 47.99 16.40
C CYS A 259 -6.88 48.42 16.78
N SER A 260 -7.16 48.57 18.08
CA SER A 260 -8.47 49.03 18.56
C SER A 260 -8.81 50.48 18.18
N ARG A 261 -7.81 51.27 17.75
CA ARG A 261 -7.97 52.69 17.38
C ARG A 261 -8.23 52.91 15.89
N CYS A 262 -7.48 52.24 15.01
CA CYS A 262 -7.60 52.41 13.56
C CYS A 262 -7.99 51.14 12.79
N ASN A 263 -8.22 50.02 13.47
CA ASN A 263 -8.54 48.72 12.89
C ASN A 263 -7.51 48.16 11.89
N MET A 264 -6.32 48.76 11.78
CA MET A 264 -5.24 48.21 10.97
C MET A 264 -4.58 47.02 11.66
N ALA A 265 -4.05 46.08 10.86
CA ALA A 265 -3.27 44.95 11.34
C ALA A 265 -2.06 45.43 12.18
N ILE A 266 -1.87 44.85 13.36
CA ILE A 266 -0.74 45.10 14.24
C ILE A 266 0.39 44.12 13.87
N PRO A 267 1.63 44.59 13.68
CA PRO A 267 2.79 43.71 13.52
C PRO A 267 3.02 42.85 14.77
N ASN A 268 3.86 41.81 14.65
CA ASN A 268 4.25 40.96 15.79
C ASN A 268 4.97 41.71 16.93
N THR A 269 5.36 42.98 16.73
CA THR A 269 5.89 43.87 17.76
C THR A 269 4.84 44.29 18.78
N GLY A 270 3.54 44.14 18.46
CA GLY A 270 2.43 44.54 19.32
C GLY A 270 2.13 46.05 19.36
N LEU A 271 2.86 46.87 18.58
CA LEU A 271 2.67 48.32 18.49
C LEU A 271 2.09 48.69 17.12
N CYS A 272 1.11 49.59 17.09
CA CYS A 272 0.48 50.02 15.84
C CYS A 272 1.29 51.15 15.19
N ASP A 273 1.81 50.90 13.98
CA ASP A 273 2.64 51.85 13.22
C ASP A 273 1.91 53.14 12.77
N ASN A 274 0.58 53.22 12.95
CA ASN A 274 -0.26 54.29 12.41
C ASN A 274 -1.01 55.08 13.50
N CYS A 275 -0.81 54.77 14.78
CA CYS A 275 -1.66 55.26 15.86
C CYS A 275 -0.91 55.81 17.07
N ASP A 276 0.36 56.23 16.90
CA ASP A 276 1.19 56.94 17.89
C ASP A 276 0.44 57.44 19.14
#